data_AF-A0A432CCE5-F1
#
_entry.id   AF-A0A432CCE5-F1
#
_cell.length_a   1.000
_cell.length_b   1.000
_cell.length_c   1.000
_cell.angle_alpha   90.00
_cell.angle_beta   90.00
_cell.angle_gamma   90.00
#
_symmetry.space_group_name_H-M   'P 1'
#
loop_
_entity.id
_entity.type
_entity.pdbx_description
1 polymer ?
#
loop_
_entity_poly.entity_id
_entity_poly.type
_entity_poly.pdbx_seq_one_letter_code
_entity_poly.pdbx_strand_id
1 'polypeptide(L)'
;LNALKSFVAKTIKEAKEQNVLLSVHLKATMMKVSDPIIFGAIVEVYFAAVFEKYAALFDELNVDTRNGLGDVYAKIAGHPMQTEVEAAINQAIESGPALAMVNSDKGITNLQVPSDVIVDASMPAMIRTSGQMFNKDGKQQDTIAIIPDRCYSGIYTATIDFCKKHGAFDPTTMGSVPNVGLMAQKAEEYGSHDKTFQIIADGVVRVVDANGNVLMEQSVEAKDIFRMCQVKDAPIQDWVKLAVNRARLSNTPAVFWLDENRAHDRALIEKVTQYLKDYDTTGLDIRILNPIEATKFTLERIIKGLDTISVSGNVLRDYLTDLFPILEVGTSAKMLSIVPLMNGGGLFETGAGGSAPKHVQQFLEEGYLRWDSLGEFLALGASLEYIGQTINNTKAIVLAETLDVATEKFLANDKSPSRKLGEIDNRGSHFYLAMYWAEALGAQDNDAELKTIFAPIAVEFFANEAKINAELIGTQGKPQILGGYYQPNPELTSKAMRPSETFNSILAKIA
;
A
#
# COMPACT_ATOMS: atom_id res chain seq x y z
N LEU A 1 10.33 -8.42 -25.15
CA LEU A 1 9.85 -9.55 -24.31
C LEU A 1 10.91 -10.63 -24.17
N ASN A 2 11.73 -10.86 -25.22
CA ASN A 2 12.82 -11.84 -25.21
C ASN A 2 13.77 -11.67 -24.02
N ALA A 3 14.29 -10.46 -23.80
CA ALA A 3 15.18 -10.17 -22.66
C ALA A 3 14.54 -10.51 -21.29
N LEU A 4 13.24 -10.22 -21.12
CA LEU A 4 12.49 -10.59 -19.90
C LEU A 4 12.45 -12.10 -19.74
N LYS A 5 12.04 -12.85 -20.77
CA LYS A 5 11.94 -14.31 -20.72
C LYS A 5 13.30 -14.97 -20.43
N SER A 6 14.37 -14.46 -21.04
CA SER A 6 15.74 -14.93 -20.77
C SER A 6 16.19 -14.64 -19.34
N PHE A 7 15.88 -13.45 -18.81
CA PHE A 7 16.14 -13.11 -17.41
C PHE A 7 15.41 -14.07 -16.47
N VAL A 8 14.10 -14.27 -16.67
CA VAL A 8 13.27 -15.16 -15.84
C VAL A 8 13.77 -16.60 -15.89
N ALA A 9 14.11 -17.12 -17.07
CA ALA A 9 14.66 -18.48 -17.20
C ALA A 9 15.97 -18.66 -16.43
N LYS A 10 16.86 -17.65 -16.47
CA LYS A 10 18.09 -17.64 -15.67
C LYS A 10 17.77 -17.63 -14.17
N THR A 11 16.84 -16.78 -13.73
CA THR A 11 16.46 -16.66 -12.32
C THR A 11 15.79 -17.92 -11.76
N ILE A 12 14.96 -18.60 -12.55
CA ILE A 12 14.37 -19.90 -12.19
C ILE A 12 15.47 -20.93 -11.92
N LYS A 13 16.46 -21.01 -12.81
CA LYS A 13 17.61 -21.91 -12.66
C LYS A 13 18.40 -21.57 -11.38
N GLU A 14 18.66 -20.29 -11.16
CA GLU A 14 19.39 -19.80 -9.98
C GLU A 14 18.65 -20.12 -8.67
N ALA A 15 17.34 -19.86 -8.59
CA ALA A 15 16.53 -20.19 -7.42
C ALA A 15 16.56 -21.69 -7.10
N LYS A 16 16.55 -22.54 -8.15
CA LYS A 16 16.61 -23.98 -8.00
C LYS A 16 17.99 -24.44 -7.51
N GLU A 17 19.06 -23.89 -8.07
CA GLU A 17 20.44 -24.19 -7.66
C GLU A 17 20.72 -23.77 -6.22
N GLN A 18 20.16 -22.64 -5.77
CA GLN A 18 20.30 -22.14 -4.41
C GLN A 18 19.30 -22.75 -3.42
N ASN A 19 18.34 -23.56 -3.89
CA ASN A 19 17.27 -24.16 -3.08
C ASN A 19 16.48 -23.10 -2.27
N VAL A 20 16.14 -21.99 -2.91
CA VAL A 20 15.36 -20.88 -2.35
C VAL A 20 14.03 -20.74 -3.09
N LEU A 21 13.07 -20.09 -2.47
CA LEU A 21 11.78 -19.82 -3.10
C LEU A 21 11.94 -18.86 -4.28
N LEU A 22 11.23 -19.12 -5.35
CA LEU A 22 11.01 -18.14 -6.41
C LEU A 22 9.73 -17.35 -6.10
N SER A 23 9.83 -16.03 -6.13
CA SER A 23 8.70 -15.12 -5.96
C SER A 23 8.69 -14.02 -7.02
N VAL A 24 7.51 -13.48 -7.31
CA VAL A 24 7.23 -12.47 -8.33
C VAL A 24 6.45 -11.35 -7.68
N HIS A 25 6.98 -10.14 -7.80
CA HIS A 25 6.45 -8.95 -7.16
C HIS A 25 6.17 -7.88 -8.22
N LEU A 26 4.89 -7.72 -8.57
CA LEU A 26 4.41 -6.76 -9.57
C LEU A 26 3.25 -5.93 -8.99
N LYS A 27 2.68 -5.02 -9.79
CA LYS A 27 1.53 -4.21 -9.39
C LYS A 27 0.37 -4.36 -10.38
N ALA A 28 -0.01 -5.61 -10.68
CA ALA A 28 -0.92 -5.98 -11.76
C ALA A 28 -2.28 -5.23 -11.76
N THR A 29 -2.84 -4.95 -10.58
CA THR A 29 -4.11 -4.21 -10.46
C THR A 29 -4.00 -2.76 -10.92
N MET A 30 -2.90 -2.08 -10.58
CA MET A 30 -2.70 -0.67 -10.92
C MET A 30 -2.09 -0.55 -12.33
N MET A 31 -1.01 -1.28 -12.60
CA MET A 31 -0.34 -1.35 -13.90
C MET A 31 -1.08 -2.30 -14.87
N LYS A 32 -2.38 -2.07 -15.04
CA LYS A 32 -3.36 -2.96 -15.69
C LYS A 32 -3.06 -3.40 -17.13
N VAL A 33 -2.08 -2.79 -17.81
CA VAL A 33 -1.65 -3.17 -19.16
C VAL A 33 -0.32 -3.89 -19.13
N SER A 34 0.73 -3.26 -18.58
CA SER A 34 2.10 -3.82 -18.61
C SER A 34 2.25 -5.06 -17.74
N ASP A 35 1.78 -4.99 -16.50
CA ASP A 35 2.15 -5.97 -15.48
C ASP A 35 1.46 -7.33 -15.69
N PRO A 36 0.19 -7.41 -16.14
CA PRO A 36 -0.38 -8.69 -16.56
C PRO A 36 0.39 -9.35 -17.71
N ILE A 37 0.94 -8.58 -18.66
CA ILE A 37 1.77 -9.12 -19.75
C ILE A 37 3.09 -9.67 -19.20
N ILE A 38 3.74 -8.93 -18.30
CA ILE A 38 4.98 -9.36 -17.62
C ILE A 38 4.71 -10.63 -16.80
N PHE A 39 3.63 -10.66 -16.04
CA PHE A 39 3.22 -11.81 -15.24
C PHE A 39 2.98 -13.04 -16.11
N GLY A 40 2.21 -12.90 -17.20
CA GLY A 40 1.96 -13.99 -18.14
C GLY A 40 3.24 -14.54 -18.77
N ALA A 41 4.19 -13.67 -19.13
CA ALA A 41 5.49 -14.10 -19.62
C ALA A 41 6.30 -14.89 -18.58
N ILE A 42 6.17 -14.57 -17.29
CA ILE A 42 6.81 -15.33 -16.21
C ILE A 42 6.15 -16.70 -16.04
N VAL A 43 4.81 -16.76 -16.06
CA VAL A 43 4.03 -18.01 -16.02
C VAL A 43 4.42 -18.93 -17.18
N GLU A 44 4.47 -18.39 -18.40
CA GLU A 44 4.87 -19.14 -19.60
C GLU A 44 6.28 -19.72 -19.48
N VAL A 45 7.24 -18.97 -18.91
CA VAL A 45 8.61 -19.45 -18.77
C VAL A 45 8.73 -20.50 -17.68
N TYR A 46 8.05 -20.34 -16.54
CA TYR A 46 8.06 -21.33 -15.45
C TYR A 46 7.42 -22.66 -15.90
N PHE A 47 6.32 -22.58 -16.64
CA PHE A 47 5.56 -23.74 -17.10
C PHE A 47 5.79 -24.07 -18.58
N ALA A 48 6.95 -23.71 -19.15
CA ALA A 48 7.20 -23.78 -20.59
C ALA A 48 6.87 -25.16 -21.20
N ALA A 49 7.31 -26.25 -20.56
CA ALA A 49 7.05 -27.61 -21.03
C ALA A 49 5.54 -27.97 -21.01
N VAL A 50 4.77 -27.43 -20.06
CA VAL A 50 3.31 -27.65 -19.99
C VAL A 50 2.62 -26.89 -21.11
N PHE A 51 2.96 -25.61 -21.30
CA PHE A 51 2.38 -24.79 -22.37
C PHE A 51 2.75 -25.30 -23.77
N GLU A 52 3.95 -25.85 -23.95
CA GLU A 52 4.35 -26.49 -25.21
C GLU A 52 3.55 -27.78 -25.46
N LYS A 53 3.44 -28.66 -24.45
CA LYS A 53 2.72 -29.93 -24.58
C LYS A 53 1.22 -29.75 -24.88
N TYR A 54 0.58 -28.76 -24.26
CA TYR A 54 -0.87 -28.54 -24.34
C TYR A 54 -1.26 -27.33 -25.19
N ALA A 55 -0.37 -26.83 -26.05
CA ALA A 55 -0.60 -25.62 -26.84
C ALA A 55 -1.95 -25.61 -27.57
N ALA A 56 -2.27 -26.67 -28.32
CA ALA A 56 -3.54 -26.78 -29.04
C ALA A 56 -4.78 -26.75 -28.13
N LEU A 57 -4.71 -27.40 -26.96
CA LEU A 57 -5.79 -27.40 -25.97
C LEU A 57 -5.97 -26.01 -25.35
N PHE A 58 -4.86 -25.35 -24.99
CA PHE A 58 -4.90 -24.03 -24.39
C PHE A 58 -5.38 -22.96 -25.37
N ASP A 59 -5.06 -23.10 -26.65
CA ASP A 59 -5.64 -22.27 -27.72
C ASP A 59 -7.15 -22.52 -27.86
N GLU A 60 -7.60 -23.77 -27.87
CA GLU A 60 -9.02 -24.14 -27.93
C GLU A 60 -9.83 -23.54 -26.74
N LEU A 61 -9.27 -23.67 -25.54
CA LEU A 61 -9.90 -23.17 -24.31
C LEU A 61 -9.72 -21.65 -24.12
N ASN A 62 -9.00 -20.99 -25.04
CA ASN A 62 -8.65 -19.57 -24.97
C ASN A 62 -7.94 -19.17 -23.67
N VAL A 63 -7.04 -20.01 -23.15
CA VAL A 63 -6.26 -19.75 -21.93
C VAL A 63 -5.48 -18.44 -22.06
N ASP A 64 -5.50 -17.62 -21.00
CA ASP A 64 -4.82 -16.34 -20.94
C ASP A 64 -3.86 -16.28 -19.75
N THR A 65 -2.58 -16.44 -20.03
CA THR A 65 -1.50 -16.43 -19.02
C THR A 65 -1.42 -15.09 -18.27
N ARG A 66 -1.97 -14.00 -18.84
CA ARG A 66 -2.04 -12.69 -18.17
C ARG A 66 -2.94 -12.71 -16.94
N ASN A 67 -3.84 -13.68 -16.84
CA ASN A 67 -4.70 -13.93 -15.68
C ASN A 67 -4.10 -14.96 -14.70
N GLY A 68 -2.88 -15.45 -14.97
CA GLY A 68 -2.18 -16.42 -14.14
C GLY A 68 -2.65 -17.86 -14.28
N LEU A 69 -2.09 -18.74 -13.46
CA LEU A 69 -2.38 -20.17 -13.48
C LEU A 69 -3.85 -20.47 -13.11
N GLY A 70 -4.49 -19.59 -12.34
CA GLY A 70 -5.91 -19.68 -11.99
C GLY A 70 -6.83 -19.70 -13.21
N ASP A 71 -6.46 -19.00 -14.30
CA ASP A 71 -7.21 -19.02 -15.55
C ASP A 71 -7.12 -20.38 -16.25
N VAL A 72 -5.95 -21.04 -16.20
CA VAL A 72 -5.75 -22.41 -16.68
C VAL A 72 -6.69 -23.36 -15.94
N TYR A 73 -6.64 -23.37 -14.60
CA TYR A 73 -7.49 -24.24 -13.78
C TYR A 73 -8.98 -23.99 -14.00
N ALA A 74 -9.39 -22.73 -14.13
CA ALA A 74 -10.78 -22.38 -14.39
C ALA A 74 -11.27 -22.91 -15.75
N LYS A 75 -10.43 -22.85 -16.79
CA LYS A 75 -10.79 -23.25 -18.15
C LYS A 75 -10.74 -24.76 -18.39
N ILE A 76 -9.88 -25.48 -17.68
CA ILE A 76 -9.84 -26.96 -17.76
C ILE A 76 -10.86 -27.63 -16.84
N ALA A 77 -11.54 -26.90 -15.95
CA ALA A 77 -12.50 -27.48 -15.01
C ALA A 77 -13.63 -28.21 -15.75
N GLY A 78 -13.79 -29.51 -15.48
CA GLY A 78 -14.76 -30.38 -16.15
C GLY A 78 -14.34 -30.89 -17.53
N HIS A 79 -13.17 -30.50 -18.04
CA HIS A 79 -12.64 -30.99 -19.31
C HIS A 79 -12.06 -32.41 -19.16
N PRO A 80 -12.17 -33.31 -20.17
CA PRO A 80 -11.61 -34.66 -20.08
C PRO A 80 -10.10 -34.73 -19.80
N MET A 81 -9.35 -33.71 -20.22
CA MET A 81 -7.91 -33.60 -19.98
C MET A 81 -7.55 -32.93 -18.64
N GLN A 82 -8.53 -32.53 -17.80
CA GLN A 82 -8.28 -31.81 -16.56
C GLN A 82 -7.21 -32.49 -15.70
N THR A 83 -7.42 -33.76 -15.34
CA THR A 83 -6.51 -34.50 -14.46
C THR A 83 -5.10 -34.64 -15.07
N GLU A 84 -5.00 -34.78 -16.39
CA GLU A 84 -3.70 -34.88 -17.07
C GLU A 84 -2.94 -33.55 -17.01
N VAL A 85 -3.61 -32.44 -17.30
CA VAL A 85 -3.02 -31.09 -17.26
C VAL A 85 -2.62 -30.73 -15.84
N GLU A 86 -3.48 -30.99 -14.85
CA GLU A 86 -3.17 -30.74 -13.43
C GLU A 86 -1.95 -31.54 -12.97
N ALA A 87 -1.83 -32.80 -13.37
CA ALA A 87 -0.66 -33.62 -13.06
C ALA A 87 0.62 -33.07 -13.71
N ALA A 88 0.55 -32.60 -14.96
CA ALA A 88 1.69 -31.99 -15.63
C ALA A 88 2.13 -30.67 -14.97
N ILE A 89 1.18 -29.85 -14.51
CA ILE A 89 1.46 -28.63 -13.74
C ILE A 89 2.15 -28.98 -12.42
N ASN A 90 1.63 -29.96 -11.67
CA ASN A 90 2.24 -30.40 -10.42
C ASN A 90 3.66 -30.92 -10.63
N GLN A 91 3.88 -31.72 -11.69
CA GLN A 91 5.21 -32.21 -12.05
C GLN A 91 6.17 -31.06 -12.41
N ALA A 92 5.69 -30.01 -13.09
CA ALA A 92 6.51 -28.84 -13.40
C ALA A 92 6.92 -28.09 -12.12
N ILE A 93 6.02 -27.94 -11.14
CA ILE A 93 6.33 -27.35 -9.83
C ILE A 93 7.35 -28.20 -9.07
N GLU A 94 7.15 -29.52 -9.01
CA GLU A 94 8.09 -30.45 -8.37
C GLU A 94 9.47 -30.47 -9.02
N SER A 95 9.52 -30.25 -10.34
CA SER A 95 10.74 -30.21 -11.12
C SER A 95 11.41 -28.83 -11.12
N GLY A 96 10.69 -27.76 -10.74
CA GLY A 96 11.16 -26.38 -10.69
C GLY A 96 11.72 -25.99 -9.31
N PRO A 97 12.14 -24.73 -9.13
CA PRO A 97 12.31 -24.17 -7.79
C PRO A 97 10.95 -24.07 -7.10
N ALA A 98 10.92 -24.25 -5.78
CA ALA A 98 9.70 -24.04 -5.00
C ALA A 98 9.20 -22.60 -5.17
N LEU A 99 7.89 -22.43 -5.29
CA LEU A 99 7.24 -21.12 -5.40
C LEU A 99 6.85 -20.59 -4.02
N ALA A 100 6.93 -19.28 -3.85
CA ALA A 100 6.27 -18.63 -2.73
C ALA A 100 4.74 -18.89 -2.77
N MET A 101 4.14 -19.10 -1.60
CA MET A 101 2.72 -19.43 -1.45
C MET A 101 1.92 -18.22 -0.98
N VAL A 102 0.76 -18.01 -1.59
CA VAL A 102 -0.26 -17.06 -1.12
C VAL A 102 -1.12 -17.73 -0.06
N ASN A 103 -1.43 -19.02 -0.25
CA ASN A 103 -2.12 -19.87 0.72
C ASN A 103 -1.65 -21.32 0.56
N SER A 104 -0.78 -21.78 1.46
CA SER A 104 -0.23 -23.14 1.44
C SER A 104 -1.29 -24.22 1.63
N ASP A 105 -2.27 -24.01 2.52
CA ASP A 105 -3.32 -24.99 2.83
C ASP A 105 -4.23 -25.28 1.63
N LYS A 106 -4.37 -24.29 0.75
CA LYS A 106 -5.16 -24.37 -0.49
C LYS A 106 -4.31 -24.59 -1.74
N GLY A 107 -2.99 -24.73 -1.61
CA GLY A 107 -2.08 -24.88 -2.75
C GLY A 107 -2.01 -23.65 -3.67
N ILE A 108 -2.39 -22.46 -3.19
CA ILE A 108 -2.39 -21.23 -3.99
C ILE A 108 -0.98 -20.65 -4.00
N THR A 109 -0.33 -20.68 -5.17
CA THR A 109 1.03 -20.17 -5.39
C THR A 109 1.03 -18.68 -5.77
N ASN A 110 2.20 -18.05 -5.74
CA ASN A 110 2.43 -16.69 -6.25
C ASN A 110 2.07 -16.54 -7.75
N LEU A 111 2.06 -17.64 -8.52
CA LEU A 111 1.74 -17.61 -9.95
C LEU A 111 0.25 -17.86 -10.24
N GLN A 112 -0.59 -18.00 -9.20
CA GLN A 112 -2.01 -18.32 -9.36
C GLN A 112 -2.81 -17.14 -9.91
N VAL A 113 -2.71 -15.97 -9.26
CA VAL A 113 -3.47 -14.76 -9.63
C VAL A 113 -2.51 -13.56 -9.62
N PRO A 114 -2.45 -12.75 -10.69
CA PRO A 114 -1.50 -11.64 -10.82
C PRO A 114 -1.59 -10.57 -9.72
N SER A 115 -2.77 -10.42 -9.11
CA SER A 115 -3.04 -9.41 -8.08
C SER A 115 -2.84 -9.89 -6.64
N ASP A 116 -2.49 -11.16 -6.42
CA ASP A 116 -2.36 -11.70 -5.06
C ASP A 116 -1.10 -11.20 -4.34
N VAL A 117 0.00 -11.02 -5.07
CA VAL A 117 1.30 -10.56 -4.54
C VAL A 117 1.65 -9.21 -5.16
N ILE A 118 1.36 -8.15 -4.40
CA ILE A 118 1.52 -6.76 -4.85
C ILE A 118 2.82 -6.20 -4.27
N VAL A 119 3.73 -5.70 -5.12
CA VAL A 119 5.13 -5.39 -4.79
C VAL A 119 5.31 -4.47 -3.57
N ASP A 120 4.54 -3.40 -3.48
CA ASP A 120 4.57 -2.41 -2.40
C ASP A 120 4.23 -3.01 -1.04
N ALA A 121 3.28 -3.94 -0.97
CA ALA A 121 2.92 -4.60 0.29
C ALA A 121 3.77 -5.86 0.58
N SER A 122 4.07 -6.63 -0.47
CA SER A 122 4.74 -7.94 -0.34
C SER A 122 6.24 -7.82 -0.05
N MET A 123 6.93 -6.83 -0.63
CA MET A 123 8.37 -6.66 -0.38
C MET A 123 8.66 -6.23 1.06
N PRO A 124 7.97 -5.23 1.66
CA PRO A 124 8.17 -4.90 3.08
C PRO A 124 7.77 -6.04 4.00
N ALA A 125 6.69 -6.77 3.70
CA ALA A 125 6.29 -7.94 4.48
C ALA A 125 7.37 -9.03 4.49
N MET A 126 7.98 -9.30 3.34
CA MET A 126 9.11 -10.23 3.20
C MET A 126 10.34 -9.74 3.97
N ILE A 127 10.73 -8.47 3.81
CA ILE A 127 11.89 -7.86 4.50
C ILE A 127 11.71 -7.94 6.03
N ARG A 128 10.53 -7.58 6.53
CA ARG A 128 10.21 -7.64 7.97
C ARG A 128 10.21 -9.07 8.51
N THR A 129 9.83 -10.03 7.68
CA THR A 129 9.80 -11.47 8.01
C THR A 129 11.15 -12.10 7.70
N SER A 130 12.23 -11.50 8.19
CA SER A 130 13.61 -12.01 8.06
C SER A 130 14.11 -12.20 6.63
N GLY A 131 13.51 -11.53 5.64
CA GLY A 131 13.83 -11.72 4.23
C GLY A 131 13.24 -12.99 3.62
N GLN A 132 12.19 -13.56 4.23
CA GLN A 132 11.63 -14.86 3.90
C GLN A 132 10.17 -14.78 3.45
N MET A 133 9.75 -15.77 2.65
CA MET A 133 8.35 -16.00 2.27
C MET A 133 7.92 -17.42 2.66
N PHE A 134 6.64 -17.74 2.49
CA PHE A 134 6.10 -19.04 2.89
C PHE A 134 6.18 -20.07 1.76
N ASN A 135 6.68 -21.26 2.09
CA ASN A 135 6.74 -22.41 1.18
C ASN A 135 5.46 -23.27 1.26
N LYS A 136 5.43 -24.37 0.49
CA LYS A 136 4.27 -25.28 0.42
C LYS A 136 3.86 -25.91 1.76
N ASP A 137 4.79 -26.00 2.71
CA ASP A 137 4.55 -26.56 4.05
C ASP A 137 4.13 -25.49 5.06
N GLY A 138 3.88 -24.25 4.60
CA GLY A 138 3.53 -23.12 5.47
C GLY A 138 4.70 -22.60 6.31
N LYS A 139 5.95 -22.93 5.93
CA LYS A 139 7.16 -22.50 6.65
C LYS A 139 7.88 -21.37 5.92
N GLN A 140 8.54 -20.51 6.68
CA GLN A 140 9.37 -19.44 6.13
C GLN A 140 10.64 -20.02 5.46
N GLN A 141 11.01 -19.45 4.32
CA GLN A 141 12.20 -19.82 3.56
C GLN A 141 12.70 -18.61 2.77
N ASP A 142 14.02 -18.51 2.61
CA ASP A 142 14.67 -17.47 1.79
C ASP A 142 14.12 -17.50 0.35
N THR A 143 14.11 -16.34 -0.30
CA THR A 143 13.53 -16.19 -1.64
C THR A 143 14.38 -15.33 -2.57
N ILE A 144 14.34 -15.65 -3.87
CA ILE A 144 14.66 -14.70 -4.93
C ILE A 144 13.37 -13.99 -5.35
N ALA A 145 13.29 -12.71 -4.99
CA ALA A 145 12.20 -11.81 -5.33
C ALA A 145 12.39 -11.18 -6.71
N ILE A 146 11.67 -11.67 -7.71
CA ILE A 146 11.68 -11.12 -9.07
C ILE A 146 10.92 -9.80 -9.10
N ILE A 147 11.66 -8.72 -9.38
CA ILE A 147 11.15 -7.42 -9.82
C ILE A 147 11.87 -7.11 -11.14
N PRO A 148 11.24 -7.34 -12.31
CA PRO A 148 11.97 -7.36 -13.58
C PRO A 148 12.57 -6.02 -13.99
N ASP A 149 11.87 -4.92 -13.72
CA ASP A 149 12.34 -3.59 -14.10
C ASP A 149 13.29 -2.99 -13.05
N ARG A 150 14.31 -2.28 -13.53
CA ARG A 150 15.41 -1.76 -12.71
C ARG A 150 15.10 -0.41 -12.06
N CYS A 151 14.03 0.29 -12.45
CA CYS A 151 13.77 1.64 -11.94
C CYS A 151 13.63 1.69 -10.42
N TYR A 152 13.07 0.64 -9.81
CA TYR A 152 12.69 0.66 -8.40
C TYR A 152 13.19 -0.54 -7.60
N SER A 153 13.63 -1.64 -8.24
CA SER A 153 14.08 -2.84 -7.53
C SER A 153 15.27 -2.60 -6.60
N GLY A 154 16.16 -1.67 -6.97
CA GLY A 154 17.36 -1.34 -6.20
C GLY A 154 17.09 -0.81 -4.78
N ILE A 155 15.95 -0.17 -4.52
CA ILE A 155 15.63 0.31 -3.16
C ILE A 155 15.43 -0.87 -2.20
N TYR A 156 14.80 -1.96 -2.66
CA TYR A 156 14.57 -3.13 -1.85
C TYR A 156 15.86 -3.92 -1.64
N THR A 157 16.69 -4.04 -2.69
CA THR A 157 18.03 -4.63 -2.55
C THR A 157 18.86 -3.89 -1.51
N ALA A 158 18.89 -2.55 -1.57
CA ALA A 158 19.61 -1.74 -0.59
C ALA A 158 19.09 -1.96 0.84
N THR A 159 17.78 -2.06 1.04
CA THR A 159 17.19 -2.36 2.35
C THR A 159 17.51 -3.77 2.83
N ILE A 160 17.43 -4.79 1.96
CA ILE A 160 17.78 -6.17 2.29
C ILE A 160 19.26 -6.28 2.70
N ASP A 161 20.15 -5.68 1.92
CA ASP A 161 21.60 -5.71 2.21
C ASP A 161 21.92 -4.96 3.50
N PHE A 162 21.20 -3.88 3.78
CA PHE A 162 21.30 -3.16 5.04
C PHE A 162 20.89 -4.05 6.22
N CYS A 163 19.73 -4.73 6.15
CA CYS A 163 19.28 -5.66 7.18
C CYS A 163 20.25 -6.83 7.38
N LYS A 164 20.81 -7.39 6.29
CA LYS A 164 21.84 -8.45 6.39
C LYS A 164 23.08 -8.00 7.16
N LYS A 165 23.45 -6.72 7.03
CA LYS A 165 24.64 -6.15 7.70
C LYS A 165 24.36 -5.69 9.13
N HIS A 166 23.19 -5.11 9.39
CA HIS A 166 22.87 -4.41 10.63
C HIS A 166 21.87 -5.15 11.54
N GLY A 167 21.28 -6.24 11.07
CA GLY A 167 20.17 -6.92 11.74
C GLY A 167 18.81 -6.28 11.39
N ALA A 168 17.75 -6.75 12.04
CA ALA A 168 16.43 -6.17 11.91
C ALA A 168 16.39 -4.74 12.50
N PHE A 169 15.50 -3.90 11.97
CA PHE A 169 15.20 -2.60 12.57
C PHE A 169 14.60 -2.77 13.97
N ASP A 170 14.87 -1.80 14.84
CA ASP A 170 14.29 -1.71 16.18
C ASP A 170 13.24 -0.60 16.22
N PRO A 171 11.94 -0.94 16.20
CA PRO A 171 10.84 0.03 16.26
C PRO A 171 10.87 0.96 17.49
N THR A 172 11.58 0.60 18.56
CA THR A 172 11.62 1.39 19.80
C THR A 172 12.61 2.56 19.75
N THR A 173 13.57 2.52 18.82
CA THR A 173 14.66 3.50 18.74
C THR A 173 14.88 4.08 17.34
N MET A 174 14.29 3.47 16.30
CA MET A 174 14.44 3.95 14.94
C MET A 174 13.74 5.31 14.71
N GLY A 175 14.30 6.10 13.80
CA GLY A 175 13.65 7.32 13.30
C GLY A 175 12.52 7.01 12.32
N SER A 176 11.99 8.05 11.68
CA SER A 176 10.89 7.94 10.72
C SER A 176 11.23 8.48 9.33
N VAL A 177 10.59 7.91 8.32
CA VAL A 177 10.77 8.31 6.92
C VAL A 177 9.43 8.71 6.28
N PRO A 178 8.98 9.97 6.46
CA PRO A 178 7.81 10.47 5.76
C PRO A 178 8.08 10.61 4.26
N ASN A 179 7.00 10.73 3.47
CA ASN A 179 7.07 10.90 2.02
C ASN A 179 6.34 12.17 1.52
N VAL A 180 6.94 12.83 0.53
CA VAL A 180 6.31 13.88 -0.30
C VAL A 180 6.31 13.39 -1.75
N GLY A 181 5.15 12.94 -2.22
CA GLY A 181 5.00 12.24 -3.50
C GLY A 181 4.42 13.10 -4.63
N LEU A 182 5.04 13.03 -5.81
CA LEU A 182 4.51 13.65 -7.02
C LEU A 182 3.43 12.76 -7.66
N MET A 183 2.15 13.10 -7.49
CA MET A 183 1.05 12.28 -8.01
C MET A 183 -0.06 13.03 -8.77
N ALA A 184 -0.11 14.37 -8.62
CA ALA A 184 -1.20 15.17 -9.17
C ALA A 184 -1.36 14.99 -10.69
N GLN A 185 -2.62 14.92 -11.12
CA GLN A 185 -3.01 14.77 -12.54
C GLN A 185 -2.48 13.50 -13.22
N LYS A 186 -2.43 12.39 -12.46
CA LYS A 186 -1.93 11.07 -12.92
C LYS A 186 -0.49 11.16 -13.42
N ALA A 187 0.38 11.71 -12.58
CA ALA A 187 1.78 11.87 -12.91
C ALA A 187 2.45 10.52 -13.22
N GLU A 188 3.34 10.54 -14.20
CA GLU A 188 4.27 9.46 -14.54
C GLU A 188 3.57 8.16 -14.95
N GLU A 189 3.91 7.01 -14.37
CA GLU A 189 3.38 5.69 -14.75
C GLU A 189 1.87 5.57 -14.54
N TYR A 190 1.28 6.26 -13.58
CA TYR A 190 -0.14 6.12 -13.23
C TYR A 190 -1.05 6.78 -14.29
N GLY A 191 -0.46 7.58 -15.18
CA GLY A 191 -1.11 8.14 -16.36
C GLY A 191 -0.78 7.41 -17.66
N SER A 192 -0.04 6.30 -17.63
CA SER A 192 0.56 5.69 -18.83
C SER A 192 -0.31 4.62 -19.52
N HIS A 193 -1.41 4.20 -18.90
CA HIS A 193 -2.16 3.01 -19.33
C HIS A 193 -2.69 3.11 -20.77
N ASP A 194 -3.21 4.27 -21.16
CA ASP A 194 -3.72 4.57 -22.50
C ASP A 194 -2.60 4.82 -23.53
N LYS A 195 -1.35 4.80 -23.08
CA LYS A 195 -0.12 4.98 -23.86
C LYS A 195 0.82 3.77 -23.73
N THR A 196 0.28 2.62 -23.35
CA THR A 196 1.00 1.35 -23.23
C THR A 196 0.49 0.38 -24.29
N PHE A 197 1.39 -0.19 -25.08
CA PHE A 197 1.05 -1.06 -26.19
C PHE A 197 1.92 -2.32 -26.17
N GLN A 198 1.30 -3.47 -26.40
CA GLN A 198 2.04 -4.66 -26.78
C GLN A 198 2.26 -4.63 -28.29
N ILE A 199 3.52 -4.58 -28.69
CA ILE A 199 3.94 -4.47 -30.10
C ILE A 199 3.56 -5.75 -30.85
N ILE A 200 3.02 -5.60 -32.07
CA ILE A 200 2.55 -6.73 -32.89
C ILE A 200 3.56 -7.18 -33.94
N ALA A 201 4.52 -6.31 -34.31
CA ALA A 201 5.53 -6.57 -35.34
C ALA A 201 6.79 -5.75 -35.07
N ASP A 202 7.93 -6.24 -35.54
CA ASP A 202 9.22 -5.56 -35.42
C ASP A 202 9.20 -4.20 -36.15
N GLY A 203 9.92 -3.22 -35.60
CA GLY A 203 10.03 -1.91 -36.21
C GLY A 203 10.47 -0.83 -35.23
N VAL A 204 9.87 0.34 -35.35
CA VAL A 204 10.22 1.54 -34.57
C VAL A 204 8.96 2.27 -34.15
N VAL A 205 8.88 2.63 -32.87
CA VAL A 205 7.86 3.55 -32.34
C VAL A 205 8.42 4.96 -32.32
N ARG A 206 7.68 5.93 -32.87
CA ARG A 206 8.04 7.34 -32.90
C ARG A 206 6.99 8.19 -32.22
N VAL A 207 7.45 9.18 -31.45
CA VAL A 207 6.60 10.24 -30.91
C VAL A 207 6.88 11.49 -31.73
N VAL A 208 5.86 11.97 -32.45
CA VAL A 208 5.98 13.06 -33.42
C VAL A 208 5.08 14.21 -32.98
N ASP A 209 5.59 15.43 -33.01
CA ASP A 209 4.78 16.63 -32.71
C ASP A 209 3.83 17.00 -33.86
N ALA A 210 3.00 18.01 -33.65
CA ALA A 210 2.04 18.47 -34.65
C ALA A 210 2.69 19.06 -35.92
N ASN A 211 3.98 19.40 -35.88
CA ASN A 211 4.74 19.94 -37.01
C ASN A 211 5.50 18.84 -37.78
N GLY A 212 5.41 17.57 -37.34
CA GLY A 212 6.13 16.46 -37.96
C GLY A 212 7.54 16.23 -37.40
N ASN A 213 7.95 16.94 -36.34
CA ASN A 213 9.26 16.71 -35.72
C ASN A 213 9.22 15.45 -34.86
N VAL A 214 10.19 14.56 -35.04
CA VAL A 214 10.36 13.38 -34.18
C VAL A 214 10.98 13.83 -32.86
N LEU A 215 10.24 13.67 -31.76
CA LEU A 215 10.67 14.02 -30.41
C LEU A 215 11.40 12.85 -29.73
N MET A 216 10.90 11.63 -29.93
CA MET A 216 11.46 10.39 -29.37
C MET A 216 11.30 9.25 -30.38
N GLU A 217 12.26 8.34 -30.41
CA GLU A 217 12.28 7.17 -31.27
C GLU A 217 12.80 5.95 -30.48
N GLN A 218 12.13 4.80 -30.63
CA GLN A 218 12.51 3.57 -29.95
C GLN A 218 12.35 2.37 -30.91
N SER A 219 13.44 1.65 -31.16
CA SER A 219 13.38 0.35 -31.85
C SER A 219 12.65 -0.67 -30.98
N VAL A 220 11.79 -1.47 -31.59
CA VAL A 220 10.96 -2.48 -30.91
C VAL A 220 10.90 -3.77 -31.71
N GLU A 221 10.77 -4.88 -31.00
CA GLU A 221 10.46 -6.20 -31.56
C GLU A 221 8.99 -6.56 -31.28
N ALA A 222 8.44 -7.50 -32.05
CA ALA A 222 7.14 -8.08 -31.76
C ALA A 222 7.07 -8.59 -30.31
N LYS A 223 5.92 -8.38 -29.68
CA LYS A 223 5.61 -8.66 -28.27
C LYS A 223 6.30 -7.77 -27.24
N ASP A 224 7.17 -6.85 -27.62
CA ASP A 224 7.66 -5.82 -26.69
C ASP A 224 6.51 -5.03 -26.08
N ILE A 225 6.74 -4.49 -24.88
CA ILE A 225 5.83 -3.58 -24.21
C ILE A 225 6.43 -2.19 -24.37
N PHE A 226 5.82 -1.37 -25.24
CA PHE A 226 6.16 0.04 -25.34
C PHE A 226 5.25 0.86 -24.42
N ARG A 227 5.79 1.90 -23.78
CA ARG A 227 5.04 2.77 -22.86
C ARG A 227 5.54 4.21 -22.95
N MET A 228 4.61 5.16 -22.85
CA MET A 228 4.92 6.58 -22.67
C MET A 228 4.23 7.15 -21.42
N CYS A 229 4.98 7.93 -20.64
CA CYS A 229 4.52 8.61 -19.43
C CYS A 229 4.48 10.11 -19.63
N GLN A 230 3.77 10.83 -18.74
CA GLN A 230 3.75 12.29 -18.74
C GLN A 230 3.68 12.83 -17.33
N VAL A 231 4.28 13.99 -17.11
CA VAL A 231 4.12 14.77 -15.89
C VAL A 231 4.07 16.24 -16.28
N LYS A 232 3.17 16.99 -15.64
CA LYS A 232 2.95 18.40 -15.97
C LYS A 232 3.76 19.29 -15.04
N ASP A 233 4.06 20.48 -15.53
CA ASP A 233 4.93 21.41 -14.82
C ASP A 233 4.34 21.93 -13.51
N ALA A 234 3.06 22.32 -13.51
CA ALA A 234 2.39 22.81 -12.30
C ALA A 234 2.38 21.78 -11.13
N PRO A 235 2.08 20.48 -11.36
CA PRO A 235 2.34 19.43 -10.35
C PRO A 235 3.77 19.39 -9.81
N ILE A 236 4.79 19.61 -10.65
CA ILE A 236 6.19 19.58 -10.21
C ILE A 236 6.50 20.78 -9.30
N GLN A 237 6.02 21.98 -9.66
CA GLN A 237 6.19 23.17 -8.83
C GLN A 237 5.55 22.99 -7.44
N ASP A 238 4.31 22.49 -7.39
CA ASP A 238 3.61 22.25 -6.14
C ASP A 238 4.27 21.15 -5.29
N TRP A 239 4.79 20.11 -5.94
CA TRP A 239 5.59 19.07 -5.27
C TRP A 239 6.87 19.61 -4.63
N VAL A 240 7.62 20.47 -5.33
CA VAL A 240 8.81 21.14 -4.78
C VAL A 240 8.44 22.06 -3.61
N LYS A 241 7.36 22.84 -3.75
CA LYS A 241 6.80 23.68 -2.69
C LYS A 241 6.51 22.87 -1.43
N LEU A 242 5.80 21.75 -1.59
CA LEU A 242 5.41 20.89 -0.48
C LEU A 242 6.64 20.29 0.22
N ALA A 243 7.66 19.88 -0.54
CA ALA A 243 8.91 19.36 0.01
C ALA A 243 9.63 20.40 0.89
N VAL A 244 9.78 21.63 0.39
CA VAL A 244 10.39 22.73 1.17
C VAL A 244 9.58 23.03 2.42
N ASN A 245 8.25 23.11 2.30
CA ASN A 245 7.36 23.37 3.44
C ASN A 245 7.49 22.28 4.52
N ARG A 246 7.49 21.00 4.15
CA ARG A 246 7.63 19.90 5.12
C ARG A 246 9.00 19.92 5.78
N ALA A 247 10.09 20.08 5.02
CA ALA A 247 11.43 20.19 5.56
C ALA A 247 11.58 21.34 6.57
N ARG A 248 10.94 22.48 6.28
CA ARG A 248 10.91 23.66 7.14
C ARG A 248 10.14 23.42 8.44
N LEU A 249 8.91 22.91 8.34
CA LEU A 249 8.01 22.73 9.48
C LEU A 249 8.53 21.68 10.47
N SER A 250 9.15 20.60 9.98
CA SER A 250 9.66 19.53 10.85
C SER A 250 11.15 19.66 11.18
N ASN A 251 11.87 20.61 10.58
CA ASN A 251 13.33 20.74 10.68
C ASN A 251 14.07 19.42 10.36
N THR A 252 13.62 18.74 9.31
CA THR A 252 14.11 17.41 8.90
C THR A 252 14.76 17.48 7.52
N PRO A 253 15.92 16.83 7.27
CA PRO A 253 16.50 16.74 5.94
C PRO A 253 15.53 16.14 4.92
N ALA A 254 15.47 16.71 3.72
CA ALA A 254 14.65 16.23 2.62
C ALA A 254 15.52 15.80 1.43
N VAL A 255 15.29 14.59 0.94
CA VAL A 255 16.05 14.02 -0.17
C VAL A 255 15.10 13.81 -1.34
N PHE A 256 15.42 14.37 -2.49
CA PHE A 256 14.79 14.05 -3.78
C PHE A 256 15.40 12.77 -4.36
N TRP A 257 14.58 11.75 -4.59
CA TRP A 257 15.00 10.42 -5.04
C TRP A 257 14.90 10.37 -6.57
N LEU A 258 15.96 10.82 -7.25
CA LEU A 258 15.99 11.00 -8.70
C LEU A 258 17.29 10.40 -9.25
N ASP A 259 17.17 9.43 -10.16
CA ASP A 259 18.32 8.73 -10.76
C ASP A 259 18.83 9.49 -11.99
N GLU A 260 20.03 10.07 -11.90
CA GLU A 260 20.64 10.79 -13.03
C GLU A 260 20.84 9.92 -14.29
N ASN A 261 20.79 8.59 -14.19
CA ASN A 261 20.86 7.68 -15.34
C ASN A 261 19.54 7.57 -16.09
N ARG A 262 18.40 7.95 -15.49
CA ARG A 262 17.08 7.96 -16.13
C ARG A 262 16.83 9.30 -16.83
N ALA A 263 16.48 9.26 -18.11
CA ALA A 263 16.20 10.48 -18.88
C ALA A 263 15.05 11.32 -18.29
N HIS A 264 14.01 10.65 -17.79
CA HIS A 264 12.89 11.28 -17.08
C HIS A 264 13.38 12.03 -15.83
N ASP A 265 14.10 11.34 -14.95
CA ASP A 265 14.59 11.92 -13.69
C ASP A 265 15.57 13.06 -13.95
N ARG A 266 16.42 13.00 -14.98
CA ARG A 266 17.27 14.16 -15.36
C ARG A 266 16.45 15.42 -15.66
N ALA A 267 15.35 15.28 -16.41
CA ALA A 267 14.46 16.40 -16.68
C ALA A 267 13.75 16.91 -15.41
N LEU A 268 13.43 16.02 -14.46
CA LEU A 268 12.92 16.42 -13.15
C LEU A 268 13.99 17.13 -12.30
N ILE A 269 15.24 16.66 -12.31
CA ILE A 269 16.37 17.27 -11.59
C ILE A 269 16.55 18.72 -12.05
N GLU A 270 16.48 18.99 -13.36
CA GLU A 270 16.54 20.35 -13.90
C GLU A 270 15.42 21.24 -13.32
N LYS A 271 14.17 20.74 -13.30
CA LYS A 271 13.01 21.47 -12.76
C LYS A 271 13.10 21.68 -11.26
N VAL A 272 13.49 20.66 -10.49
CA VAL A 272 13.69 20.76 -9.03
C VAL A 272 14.77 21.81 -8.74
N THR A 273 15.90 21.75 -9.44
CA THR A 273 17.01 22.70 -9.27
C THR A 273 16.60 24.12 -9.61
N GLN A 274 15.71 24.30 -10.60
CA GLN A 274 15.13 25.59 -10.93
C GLN A 274 14.20 26.08 -9.81
N TYR A 275 13.18 25.30 -9.44
CA TYR A 275 12.11 25.74 -8.54
C TYR A 275 12.54 25.86 -7.08
N LEU A 276 13.58 25.14 -6.64
CA LEU A 276 14.14 25.36 -5.31
C LEU A 276 14.65 26.80 -5.11
N LYS A 277 15.00 27.52 -6.19
CA LYS A 277 15.44 28.92 -6.13
C LYS A 277 14.30 29.90 -5.81
N ASP A 278 13.05 29.48 -5.96
CA ASP A 278 11.87 30.30 -5.69
C ASP A 278 11.50 30.33 -4.20
N TYR A 279 12.21 29.56 -3.37
CA TYR A 279 11.96 29.44 -1.93
C TYR A 279 13.21 29.82 -1.13
N ASP A 280 12.99 30.37 0.08
CA ASP A 280 14.07 30.44 1.06
C ASP A 280 14.37 29.02 1.55
N THR A 281 15.58 28.53 1.27
CA THR A 281 16.10 27.24 1.73
C THR A 281 17.18 27.40 2.81
N THR A 282 17.38 28.60 3.36
CA THR A 282 18.38 28.86 4.39
C THR A 282 18.13 27.96 5.60
N GLY A 283 19.16 27.23 6.06
CA GLY A 283 19.05 26.32 7.19
C GLY A 283 18.35 24.99 6.91
N LEU A 284 17.95 24.69 5.66
CA LEU A 284 17.43 23.38 5.27
C LEU A 284 18.53 22.49 4.69
N ASP A 285 18.49 21.19 5.02
CA ASP A 285 19.29 20.16 4.35
C ASP A 285 18.44 19.51 3.25
N ILE A 286 18.54 20.03 2.02
CA ILE A 286 17.84 19.50 0.85
C ILE A 286 18.87 18.91 -0.12
N ARG A 287 18.66 17.66 -0.53
CA ARG A 287 19.59 16.93 -1.42
C ARG A 287 18.85 16.30 -2.58
N ILE A 288 19.59 15.99 -3.65
CA ILE A 288 19.14 15.14 -4.75
C ILE A 288 20.08 13.93 -4.78
N LEU A 289 19.55 12.73 -4.65
CA LEU A 289 20.30 11.47 -4.67
C LEU A 289 19.55 10.45 -5.54
N ASN A 290 20.29 9.58 -6.24
CA ASN A 290 19.65 8.43 -6.89
C ASN A 290 18.97 7.52 -5.85
N PRO A 291 17.91 6.78 -6.22
CA PRO A 291 17.10 6.02 -5.26
C PRO A 291 17.89 5.05 -4.37
N ILE A 292 18.97 4.44 -4.87
CA ILE A 292 19.78 3.50 -4.07
C ILE A 292 20.57 4.24 -2.99
N GLU A 293 21.24 5.33 -3.36
CA GLU A 293 22.00 6.15 -2.41
C GLU A 293 21.08 6.90 -1.44
N ALA A 294 19.90 7.33 -1.89
CA ALA A 294 18.86 7.90 -1.05
C ALA A 294 18.34 6.89 0.00
N THR A 295 18.12 5.63 -0.39
CA THR A 295 17.79 4.56 0.56
C THR A 295 18.92 4.38 1.57
N LYS A 296 20.19 4.23 1.14
CA LYS A 296 21.32 4.03 2.06
C LYS A 296 21.47 5.18 3.06
N PHE A 297 21.39 6.43 2.58
CA PHE A 297 21.45 7.62 3.43
C PHE A 297 20.33 7.62 4.48
N THR A 298 19.11 7.32 4.04
CA THR A 298 17.94 7.22 4.89
C THR A 298 18.10 6.12 5.95
N LEU A 299 18.54 4.93 5.56
CA LEU A 299 18.72 3.78 6.47
C LEU A 299 19.85 4.01 7.48
N GLU A 300 20.93 4.66 7.07
CA GLU A 300 22.00 5.05 8.00
C GLU A 300 21.53 6.06 9.07
N ARG A 301 20.54 6.88 8.75
CA ARG A 301 19.91 7.82 9.70
C ARG A 301 18.86 7.15 10.57
N ILE A 302 18.01 6.31 9.97
CA ILE A 302 16.87 5.71 10.65
C ILE A 302 17.32 4.86 11.85
N ILE A 303 18.41 4.09 11.74
CA ILE A 303 18.94 3.28 12.86
C ILE A 303 19.57 4.12 13.98
N LYS A 304 19.79 5.42 13.75
CA LYS A 304 20.33 6.36 14.74
C LYS A 304 19.21 7.19 15.40
N GLY A 305 17.94 6.83 15.18
CA GLY A 305 16.80 7.60 15.67
C GLY A 305 16.59 8.93 14.94
N LEU A 306 17.09 9.06 13.70
CA LEU A 306 17.03 10.31 12.94
C LEU A 306 16.10 10.19 11.73
N ASP A 307 15.27 11.22 11.54
CA ASP A 307 14.26 11.25 10.49
C ASP A 307 14.82 11.70 9.14
N THR A 308 14.21 11.28 8.03
CA THR A 308 14.54 11.76 6.68
C THR A 308 13.28 11.86 5.84
N ILE A 309 13.00 13.02 5.24
CA ILE A 309 11.88 13.15 4.30
C ILE A 309 12.31 12.59 2.94
N SER A 310 11.58 11.59 2.45
CA SER A 310 11.72 11.11 1.08
C SER A 310 10.83 11.95 0.14
N VAL A 311 11.42 12.55 -0.89
CA VAL A 311 10.72 13.35 -1.89
C VAL A 311 10.82 12.63 -3.22
N SER A 312 9.73 12.04 -3.69
CA SER A 312 9.79 11.02 -4.75
C SER A 312 8.73 11.19 -5.83
N GLY A 313 8.95 10.53 -6.97
CA GLY A 313 7.94 10.31 -8.01
C GLY A 313 6.79 9.41 -7.53
N ASN A 314 5.78 9.23 -8.37
CA ASN A 314 4.51 8.60 -8.04
C ASN A 314 4.65 7.13 -7.63
N VAL A 315 5.46 6.35 -8.35
CA VAL A 315 5.68 4.92 -8.00
C VAL A 315 6.43 4.79 -6.69
N LEU A 316 7.51 5.57 -6.50
CA LEU A 316 8.28 5.53 -5.27
C LEU A 316 7.49 6.08 -4.07
N ARG A 317 6.60 7.07 -4.25
CA ARG A 317 5.65 7.48 -3.20
C ARG A 317 4.96 6.24 -2.67
N ASP A 318 4.32 5.49 -3.56
CA ASP A 318 3.57 4.29 -3.23
C ASP A 318 4.43 3.24 -2.49
N TYR A 319 5.62 2.96 -3.02
CA TYR A 319 6.48 1.91 -2.46
C TYR A 319 7.05 2.30 -1.09
N LEU A 320 7.44 3.56 -0.91
CA LEU A 320 8.06 4.04 0.32
C LEU A 320 7.02 4.23 1.43
N THR A 321 5.78 4.61 1.09
CA THR A 321 4.66 4.71 2.04
C THR A 321 4.14 3.35 2.51
N ASP A 322 4.54 2.24 1.90
CA ASP A 322 4.37 0.92 2.50
C ASP A 322 5.64 0.44 3.20
N LEU A 323 6.81 0.62 2.57
CA LEU A 323 8.08 0.10 3.07
C LEU A 323 8.39 0.59 4.48
N PHE A 324 8.49 1.90 4.67
CA PHE A 324 8.94 2.46 5.95
C PHE A 324 7.90 2.28 7.06
N PRO A 325 6.59 2.53 6.84
CA PRO A 325 5.57 2.31 7.87
C PRO A 325 5.43 0.85 8.30
N ILE A 326 5.60 -0.11 7.39
CA ILE A 326 5.61 -1.54 7.76
C ILE A 326 6.83 -1.88 8.63
N LEU A 327 7.98 -1.24 8.41
CA LEU A 327 9.17 -1.43 9.23
C LEU A 327 9.09 -0.69 10.58
N GLU A 328 8.53 0.53 10.59
CA GLU A 328 8.40 1.41 11.75
C GLU A 328 7.29 0.98 12.71
N VAL A 329 6.06 0.86 12.21
CA VAL A 329 4.85 0.64 13.03
C VAL A 329 4.14 -0.66 12.72
N GLY A 330 4.73 -1.48 11.84
CA GLY A 330 4.25 -2.82 11.55
C GLY A 330 3.05 -2.90 10.61
N THR A 331 2.59 -1.79 10.06
CA THR A 331 1.46 -1.70 9.13
C THR A 331 1.47 -0.35 8.41
N SER A 332 1.05 -0.31 7.16
CA SER A 332 0.84 0.94 6.41
C SER A 332 -0.57 1.54 6.59
N ALA A 333 -1.42 0.89 7.39
CA ALA A 333 -2.76 1.40 7.72
C ALA A 333 -2.77 2.50 8.79
N LYS A 334 -1.65 2.71 9.50
CA LYS A 334 -1.53 3.68 10.61
C LYS A 334 -0.71 4.88 10.18
N MET A 335 -1.24 5.62 9.23
CA MET A 335 -0.51 6.66 8.50
C MET A 335 -1.36 7.89 8.30
N LEU A 336 -0.71 9.05 8.32
CA LEU A 336 -1.33 10.30 7.90
C LEU A 336 -1.04 10.52 6.42
N SER A 337 -2.06 10.44 5.57
CA SER A 337 -1.95 10.69 4.13
C SER A 337 -2.73 11.95 3.76
N ILE A 338 -2.03 13.08 3.65
CA ILE A 338 -2.60 14.38 3.32
C ILE A 338 -2.28 14.72 1.87
N VAL A 339 -3.31 15.11 1.14
CA VAL A 339 -3.23 15.57 -0.25
C VAL A 339 -3.69 17.03 -0.30
N PRO A 340 -2.76 17.99 -0.24
CA PRO A 340 -3.09 19.39 -0.50
C PRO A 340 -3.59 19.52 -1.94
N LEU A 341 -4.87 19.84 -2.12
CA LEU A 341 -5.44 19.98 -3.44
C LEU A 341 -4.93 21.27 -4.07
N MET A 342 -4.52 21.21 -5.33
CA MET A 342 -3.99 22.37 -6.07
C MET A 342 -4.93 23.59 -6.08
N ASN A 343 -6.25 23.36 -5.92
CA ASN A 343 -7.26 24.42 -5.86
C ASN A 343 -7.48 24.98 -4.44
N GLY A 344 -6.61 24.66 -3.48
CA GLY A 344 -6.64 25.19 -2.12
C GLY A 344 -7.55 24.44 -1.14
N GLY A 345 -7.99 23.22 -1.48
CA GLY A 345 -8.68 22.29 -0.56
C GLY A 345 -7.73 21.26 0.05
N GLY A 346 -8.25 20.40 0.94
CA GLY A 346 -7.51 19.28 1.53
C GLY A 346 -8.25 17.96 1.32
N LEU A 347 -7.53 16.91 0.94
CA LEU A 347 -8.00 15.53 0.93
C LEU A 347 -7.15 14.74 1.94
N PHE A 348 -7.82 13.96 2.80
CA PHE A 348 -7.21 13.23 3.91
C PHE A 348 -7.54 11.75 3.74
N GLU A 349 -6.58 10.98 3.23
CA GLU A 349 -6.74 9.53 3.07
C GLU A 349 -6.44 8.86 4.42
N THR A 350 -7.30 7.93 4.82
CA THR A 350 -7.24 7.27 6.14
C THR A 350 -6.20 6.17 6.23
N GLY A 351 -5.53 5.84 5.12
CA GLY A 351 -4.49 4.81 5.05
C GLY A 351 -4.14 4.48 3.60
N ALA A 352 -3.00 3.81 3.39
CA ALA A 352 -2.51 3.45 2.05
C ALA A 352 -2.97 2.04 1.59
N GLY A 353 -3.55 1.24 2.49
CA GLY A 353 -3.93 -0.15 2.23
C GLY A 353 -5.27 -0.34 1.49
N GLY A 354 -5.61 -1.60 1.22
CA GLY A 354 -6.91 -2.00 0.64
C GLY A 354 -8.03 -2.19 1.67
N SER A 355 -9.23 -2.55 1.20
CA SER A 355 -10.45 -2.71 2.03
C SER A 355 -10.57 -4.03 2.82
N ALA A 356 -9.47 -4.80 2.92
CA ALA A 356 -9.34 -6.01 3.75
C ALA A 356 -10.52 -7.03 3.66
N PRO A 357 -10.72 -7.74 2.53
CA PRO A 357 -11.86 -8.66 2.36
C PRO A 357 -11.93 -9.80 3.39
N LYS A 358 -10.78 -10.21 3.96
CA LYS A 358 -10.71 -11.21 5.04
C LYS A 358 -11.28 -10.70 6.38
N HIS A 359 -11.42 -9.38 6.57
CA HIS A 359 -12.07 -8.80 7.74
C HIS A 359 -13.59 -8.94 7.62
N VAL A 360 -14.12 -8.72 6.41
CA VAL A 360 -15.55 -8.92 6.12
C VAL A 360 -15.95 -10.38 6.29
N GLN A 361 -15.12 -11.32 5.83
CA GLN A 361 -15.37 -12.77 6.04
C GLN A 361 -15.54 -13.11 7.52
N GLN A 362 -14.59 -12.69 8.37
CA GLN A 362 -14.69 -12.91 9.81
C GLN A 362 -15.93 -12.25 10.42
N PHE A 363 -16.27 -11.04 9.98
CA PHE A 363 -17.46 -10.36 10.49
C PHE A 363 -18.75 -11.10 10.11
N LEU A 364 -18.85 -11.62 8.89
CA LEU A 364 -19.99 -12.41 8.44
C LEU A 364 -20.10 -13.76 9.16
N GLU A 365 -18.98 -14.41 9.44
CA GLU A 365 -18.93 -15.75 10.06
C GLU A 365 -19.08 -15.68 11.58
N GLU A 366 -18.38 -14.76 12.23
CA GLU A 366 -18.19 -14.73 13.68
C GLU A 366 -18.65 -13.42 14.33
N GLY A 367 -19.11 -12.44 13.55
CA GLY A 367 -19.54 -11.15 14.10
C GLY A 367 -18.42 -10.36 14.76
N TYR A 368 -17.18 -10.53 14.28
CA TYR A 368 -16.00 -9.85 14.79
C TYR A 368 -15.30 -9.07 13.67
N LEU A 369 -15.14 -7.75 13.86
CA LEU A 369 -14.48 -6.89 12.88
C LEU A 369 -13.11 -6.41 13.41
N ARG A 370 -12.02 -7.01 12.91
CA ARG A 370 -10.64 -6.66 13.30
C ARG A 370 -10.01 -5.50 12.49
N TRP A 371 -10.84 -4.70 11.81
CA TRP A 371 -10.37 -3.51 11.09
C TRP A 371 -9.96 -2.43 12.09
N ASP A 372 -8.74 -1.90 11.96
CA ASP A 372 -8.21 -0.85 12.82
C ASP A 372 -8.48 0.52 12.19
N SER A 373 -9.32 1.33 12.85
CA SER A 373 -9.73 2.66 12.39
C SER A 373 -8.78 3.78 12.81
N LEU A 374 -7.60 3.48 13.37
CA LEU A 374 -6.66 4.53 13.82
C LEU A 374 -6.37 5.58 12.73
N GLY A 375 -6.16 5.15 11.49
CA GLY A 375 -5.92 6.08 10.39
C GLY A 375 -7.12 6.98 10.05
N GLU A 376 -8.35 6.54 10.32
CA GLU A 376 -9.55 7.38 10.22
C GLU A 376 -9.54 8.47 11.31
N PHE A 377 -9.08 8.14 12.51
CA PHE A 377 -9.00 9.09 13.63
C PHE A 377 -7.94 10.17 13.34
N LEU A 378 -6.76 9.75 12.86
CA LEU A 378 -5.68 10.66 12.48
C LEU A 378 -6.08 11.57 11.31
N ALA A 379 -6.73 11.02 10.28
CA ALA A 379 -7.21 11.81 9.14
C ALA A 379 -8.30 12.81 9.55
N LEU A 380 -9.19 12.43 10.50
CA LEU A 380 -10.19 13.35 11.04
C LEU A 380 -9.56 14.49 11.82
N GLY A 381 -8.55 14.21 12.65
CA GLY A 381 -7.79 15.24 13.39
C GLY A 381 -7.16 16.26 12.43
N ALA A 382 -6.41 15.78 11.42
CA ALA A 382 -5.80 16.64 10.42
C ALA A 382 -6.82 17.41 9.57
N SER A 383 -7.98 16.81 9.27
CA SER A 383 -9.08 17.48 8.57
C SER A 383 -9.67 18.63 9.38
N LEU A 384 -9.93 18.41 10.68
CA LEU A 384 -10.42 19.43 11.60
C LEU A 384 -9.40 20.56 11.79
N GLU A 385 -8.12 20.21 11.95
CA GLU A 385 -7.03 21.19 12.02
C GLU A 385 -6.98 22.04 10.76
N TYR A 386 -7.02 21.41 9.59
CA TYR A 386 -7.02 22.10 8.30
C TYR A 386 -8.20 23.06 8.16
N ILE A 387 -9.41 22.66 8.53
CA ILE A 387 -10.58 23.55 8.56
C ILE A 387 -10.34 24.71 9.54
N GLY A 388 -9.84 24.40 10.73
CA GLY A 388 -9.54 25.40 11.75
C GLY A 388 -8.57 26.47 11.24
N GLN A 389 -7.52 26.08 10.54
CA GLN A 389 -6.50 26.97 9.98
C GLN A 389 -7.00 27.73 8.73
N THR A 390 -7.70 27.06 7.82
CA THR A 390 -8.05 27.66 6.51
C THR A 390 -9.22 28.63 6.57
N ILE A 391 -10.19 28.40 7.46
CA ILE A 391 -11.35 29.28 7.62
C ILE A 391 -11.40 29.97 8.99
N ASN A 392 -10.31 29.90 9.76
CA ASN A 392 -10.19 30.47 11.11
C ASN A 392 -11.29 29.99 12.08
N ASN A 393 -11.60 28.69 12.05
CA ASN A 393 -12.60 28.08 12.93
C ASN A 393 -11.96 27.56 14.22
N THR A 394 -12.05 28.34 15.30
CA THR A 394 -11.45 28.01 16.60
C THR A 394 -12.05 26.75 17.24
N LYS A 395 -13.35 26.48 17.06
CA LYS A 395 -13.97 25.24 17.55
C LYS A 395 -13.42 24.00 16.85
N ALA A 396 -13.12 24.10 15.55
CA ALA A 396 -12.50 23.01 14.81
C ALA A 396 -11.07 22.70 15.33
N ILE A 397 -10.30 23.73 15.71
CA ILE A 397 -9.00 23.55 16.38
C ILE A 397 -9.18 22.81 17.70
N VAL A 398 -10.12 23.23 18.57
CA VAL A 398 -10.37 22.54 19.85
C VAL A 398 -10.77 21.08 19.63
N LEU A 399 -11.62 20.79 18.62
CA LEU A 399 -11.99 19.42 18.26
C LEU A 399 -10.77 18.59 17.79
N ALA A 400 -9.88 19.17 16.99
CA ALA A 400 -8.66 18.51 16.54
C ALA A 400 -7.70 18.20 17.71
N GLU A 401 -7.38 19.21 18.53
CA GLU A 401 -6.46 19.06 19.67
C GLU A 401 -6.97 18.04 20.69
N THR A 402 -8.28 18.05 20.98
CA THR A 402 -8.88 17.07 21.90
C THR A 402 -8.98 15.68 21.30
N LEU A 403 -9.06 15.55 19.97
CA LEU A 403 -9.01 14.26 19.27
C LEU A 403 -7.59 13.67 19.31
N ASP A 404 -6.54 14.50 19.23
CA ASP A 404 -5.16 14.05 19.41
C ASP A 404 -4.95 13.50 20.83
N VAL A 405 -5.40 14.22 21.86
CA VAL A 405 -5.36 13.75 23.27
C VAL A 405 -6.12 12.44 23.45
N ALA A 406 -7.29 12.30 22.81
CA ALA A 406 -8.08 11.07 22.85
C ALA A 406 -7.38 9.91 22.16
N THR A 407 -6.71 10.16 21.03
CA THR A 407 -5.97 9.16 20.26
C THR A 407 -4.73 8.71 21.01
N GLU A 408 -4.00 9.61 21.67
CA GLU A 408 -2.86 9.26 22.53
C GLU A 408 -3.32 8.36 23.69
N LYS A 409 -4.39 8.75 24.41
CA LYS A 409 -4.95 7.93 25.50
C LYS A 409 -5.48 6.59 25.00
N PHE A 410 -6.06 6.54 23.80
CA PHE A 410 -6.51 5.33 23.13
C PHE A 410 -5.36 4.34 22.88
N LEU A 411 -4.24 4.84 22.36
CA LEU A 411 -3.04 4.03 22.11
C LEU A 411 -2.38 3.59 23.43
N ALA A 412 -2.23 4.49 24.39
CA ALA A 412 -1.61 4.20 25.69
C ALA A 412 -2.34 3.12 26.49
N ASN A 413 -3.66 3.00 26.31
CA ASN A 413 -4.50 1.99 26.97
C ASN A 413 -4.83 0.78 26.09
N ASP A 414 -4.12 0.62 24.98
CA ASP A 414 -4.25 -0.50 24.03
C ASP A 414 -5.71 -0.78 23.62
N LYS A 415 -6.43 0.28 23.20
CA LYS A 415 -7.86 0.19 22.83
C LYS A 415 -8.08 -0.05 21.33
N SER A 416 -7.03 -0.43 20.61
CA SER A 416 -7.15 -0.92 19.22
C SER A 416 -7.91 -2.25 19.16
N PRO A 417 -8.55 -2.59 18.03
CA PRO A 417 -9.21 -3.88 17.87
C PRO A 417 -8.23 -5.02 18.12
N SER A 418 -8.62 -5.95 18.98
CA SER A 418 -7.88 -7.19 19.15
C SER A 418 -8.02 -8.07 17.90
N ARG A 419 -7.39 -9.25 17.94
CA ARG A 419 -7.55 -10.32 16.95
C ARG A 419 -8.18 -11.57 17.55
N LYS A 420 -8.89 -11.45 18.67
CA LYS A 420 -9.47 -12.56 19.42
C LYS A 420 -10.93 -12.29 19.74
N LEU A 421 -11.77 -13.29 19.49
CA LEU A 421 -13.16 -13.30 19.94
C LEU A 421 -13.23 -13.15 21.47
N GLY A 422 -14.24 -12.43 21.94
CA GLY A 422 -14.45 -12.10 23.35
C GLY A 422 -13.72 -10.84 23.82
N GLU A 423 -12.80 -10.29 23.01
CA GLU A 423 -12.13 -9.02 23.27
C GLU A 423 -12.73 -7.89 22.42
N ILE A 424 -12.29 -6.66 22.61
CA ILE A 424 -12.78 -5.52 21.82
C ILE A 424 -12.47 -5.70 20.33
N ASP A 425 -13.42 -5.35 19.48
CA ASP A 425 -13.25 -5.28 18.03
C ASP A 425 -13.35 -3.81 17.56
N ASN A 426 -13.48 -3.56 16.25
CA ASN A 426 -13.63 -2.22 15.68
C ASN A 426 -14.70 -1.37 16.38
N ARG A 427 -15.86 -1.94 16.70
CA ARG A 427 -16.96 -1.21 17.35
C ARG A 427 -16.60 -0.79 18.77
N GLY A 428 -15.91 -1.66 19.49
CA GLY A 428 -15.36 -1.35 20.82
C GLY A 428 -14.31 -0.23 20.76
N SER A 429 -13.45 -0.25 19.75
CA SER A 429 -12.43 0.81 19.57
C SER A 429 -13.07 2.19 19.34
N HIS A 430 -14.16 2.26 18.57
CA HIS A 430 -14.91 3.49 18.33
C HIS A 430 -15.57 4.03 19.61
N PHE A 431 -16.11 3.14 20.46
CA PHE A 431 -16.62 3.52 21.78
C PHE A 431 -15.53 4.16 22.65
N TYR A 432 -14.36 3.53 22.76
CA TYR A 432 -13.26 4.07 23.58
C TYR A 432 -12.75 5.41 23.06
N LEU A 433 -12.62 5.58 21.75
CA LEU A 433 -12.26 6.88 21.19
C LEU A 433 -13.31 7.95 21.54
N ALA A 434 -14.60 7.65 21.35
CA ALA A 434 -15.68 8.59 21.68
C ALA A 434 -15.68 8.97 23.17
N MET A 435 -15.43 8.01 24.06
CA MET A 435 -15.32 8.24 25.50
C MET A 435 -14.15 9.16 25.85
N TYR A 436 -12.95 8.88 25.34
CA TYR A 436 -11.76 9.71 25.60
C TYR A 436 -11.85 11.09 24.95
N TRP A 437 -12.51 11.20 23.79
CA TRP A 437 -12.71 12.48 23.14
C TRP A 437 -13.71 13.37 23.89
N ALA A 438 -14.82 12.79 24.35
CA ALA A 438 -15.76 13.49 25.22
C ALA A 438 -15.10 13.94 26.54
N GLU A 439 -14.23 13.12 27.12
CA GLU A 439 -13.44 13.48 28.31
C GLU A 439 -12.54 14.69 28.03
N ALA A 440 -11.76 14.66 26.95
CA ALA A 440 -10.87 15.76 26.59
C ALA A 440 -11.66 17.06 26.30
N LEU A 441 -12.79 16.96 25.58
CA LEU A 441 -13.69 18.08 25.29
C LEU A 441 -14.36 18.65 26.56
N GLY A 442 -14.72 17.79 27.51
CA GLY A 442 -15.28 18.18 28.80
C GLY A 442 -14.25 18.75 29.79
N ALA A 443 -12.95 18.50 29.57
CA ALA A 443 -11.86 18.95 30.43
C ALA A 443 -11.20 20.25 29.96
N GLN A 444 -11.11 20.49 28.65
CA GLN A 444 -10.44 21.68 28.07
C GLN A 444 -11.08 23.01 28.50
N ASP A 445 -10.32 24.12 28.39
CA ASP A 445 -10.72 25.48 28.77
C ASP A 445 -10.70 26.49 27.60
N ASN A 446 -10.46 26.02 26.38
CA ASN A 446 -10.38 26.83 25.16
C ASN A 446 -11.77 27.19 24.58
N ASP A 447 -12.81 26.39 24.85
CA ASP A 447 -14.19 26.66 24.43
C ASP A 447 -15.22 26.20 25.49
N ALA A 448 -15.91 27.16 26.11
CA ALA A 448 -16.85 26.91 27.21
C ALA A 448 -18.14 26.20 26.78
N GLU A 449 -18.57 26.37 25.53
CA GLU A 449 -19.78 25.73 25.01
C GLU A 449 -19.54 24.24 24.77
N LEU A 450 -18.44 23.88 24.10
CA LEU A 450 -18.01 22.49 23.94
C LEU A 450 -17.83 21.82 25.31
N LYS A 451 -17.19 22.51 26.27
CA LYS A 451 -17.04 22.00 27.63
C LYS A 451 -18.39 21.67 28.27
N THR A 452 -19.36 22.57 28.16
CA THR A 452 -20.70 22.40 28.73
C THR A 452 -21.45 21.22 28.11
N ILE A 453 -21.33 21.02 26.80
CA ILE A 453 -21.94 19.89 26.08
C ILE A 453 -21.29 18.57 26.51
N PHE A 454 -19.96 18.49 26.50
CA PHE A 454 -19.25 17.21 26.61
C PHE A 454 -18.93 16.77 28.03
N ALA A 455 -18.87 17.67 29.01
CA ALA A 455 -18.66 17.29 30.42
C ALA A 455 -19.70 16.27 30.95
N PRO A 456 -21.03 16.47 30.79
CA PRO A 456 -22.01 15.47 31.22
C PRO A 456 -21.97 14.17 30.39
N ILE A 457 -21.61 14.27 29.11
CA ILE A 457 -21.48 13.10 28.21
C ILE A 457 -20.31 12.21 28.65
N ALA A 458 -19.16 12.80 28.99
CA ALA A 458 -18.01 12.07 29.50
C ALA A 458 -18.36 11.27 30.77
N VAL A 459 -19.06 11.91 31.72
CA VAL A 459 -19.52 11.25 32.95
C VAL A 459 -20.41 10.05 32.64
N GLU A 460 -21.33 10.19 31.68
CA GLU A 460 -22.24 9.10 31.31
C GLU A 460 -21.53 7.95 30.61
N PHE A 461 -20.54 8.22 29.75
CA PHE A 461 -19.71 7.17 29.15
C PHE A 461 -18.96 6.37 30.21
N PHE A 462 -18.26 7.02 31.14
CA PHE A 462 -17.53 6.33 32.20
C PHE A 462 -18.46 5.53 33.12
N ALA A 463 -19.65 6.05 33.44
CA ALA A 463 -20.63 5.34 34.26
C ALA A 463 -21.20 4.08 33.56
N ASN A 464 -21.19 4.04 32.22
CA ASN A 464 -21.75 2.95 31.43
C ASN A 464 -20.72 2.09 30.70
N GLU A 465 -19.41 2.29 30.92
CA GLU A 465 -18.33 1.61 30.20
C GLU A 465 -18.50 0.08 30.20
N ALA A 466 -18.70 -0.53 31.37
CA ALA A 466 -18.87 -1.97 31.50
C ALA A 466 -20.12 -2.48 30.76
N LYS A 467 -21.21 -1.72 30.79
CA LYS A 467 -22.48 -2.08 30.13
C LYS A 467 -22.33 -2.03 28.60
N ILE A 468 -21.72 -0.97 28.08
CA ILE A 468 -21.48 -0.80 26.64
C ILE A 468 -20.57 -1.92 26.13
N ASN A 469 -19.47 -2.20 26.84
CA ASN A 469 -18.59 -3.33 26.48
C ASN A 469 -19.32 -4.66 26.45
N ALA A 470 -20.17 -4.95 27.44
CA ALA A 470 -20.97 -6.17 27.47
C ALA A 470 -21.94 -6.28 26.29
N GLU A 471 -22.61 -5.18 25.94
CA GLU A 471 -23.51 -5.12 24.78
C GLU A 471 -22.77 -5.34 23.44
N LEU A 472 -21.59 -4.72 23.26
CA LEU A 472 -20.78 -4.87 22.06
C LEU A 472 -20.19 -6.29 21.92
N ILE A 473 -19.52 -6.78 22.97
CA ILE A 473 -18.87 -8.11 22.99
C ILE A 473 -19.92 -9.22 22.87
N GLY A 474 -21.10 -9.07 23.46
CA GLY A 474 -22.20 -10.05 23.40
C GLY A 474 -22.75 -10.35 22.00
N THR A 475 -22.39 -9.55 20.99
CA THR A 475 -22.75 -9.78 19.58
C THR A 475 -21.75 -10.64 18.81
N GLN A 476 -20.57 -10.89 19.37
CA GLN A 476 -19.53 -11.72 18.77
C GLN A 476 -19.85 -13.22 18.86
N GLY A 477 -19.11 -14.04 18.10
CA GLY A 477 -19.29 -15.48 18.02
C GLY A 477 -20.55 -15.92 17.27
N LYS A 478 -21.21 -15.01 16.56
CA LYS A 478 -22.46 -15.25 15.84
C LYS A 478 -22.38 -14.68 14.42
N PRO A 479 -22.84 -15.42 13.40
CA PRO A 479 -22.90 -14.92 12.04
C PRO A 479 -23.69 -13.61 11.93
N GLN A 480 -23.21 -12.69 11.09
CA GLN A 480 -23.89 -11.43 10.80
C GLN A 480 -24.49 -11.46 9.40
N ILE A 481 -25.78 -11.12 9.31
CA ILE A 481 -26.50 -11.09 8.03
C ILE A 481 -26.60 -9.65 7.56
N LEU A 482 -25.81 -9.31 6.53
CA LEU A 482 -25.79 -7.96 5.97
C LEU A 482 -26.71 -7.79 4.75
N GLY A 483 -27.26 -8.86 4.19
CA GLY A 483 -28.11 -8.79 2.99
C GLY A 483 -27.35 -8.46 1.68
N GLY A 484 -26.03 -8.69 1.64
CA GLY A 484 -25.17 -8.49 0.47
C GLY A 484 -23.70 -8.42 0.87
N TYR A 485 -22.80 -8.40 -0.13
CA TYR A 485 -21.35 -8.21 0.08
C TYR A 485 -20.88 -6.85 -0.47
N TYR A 486 -20.95 -6.66 -1.79
CA TYR A 486 -20.59 -5.39 -2.43
C TYR A 486 -21.64 -4.30 -2.24
N GLN A 487 -22.90 -4.70 -2.06
CA GLN A 487 -24.03 -3.81 -1.80
C GLN A 487 -24.90 -4.41 -0.68
N PRO A 488 -24.45 -4.36 0.58
CA PRO A 488 -25.23 -4.88 1.70
C PRO A 488 -26.47 -4.00 1.94
N ASN A 489 -27.47 -4.56 2.60
CA ASN A 489 -28.66 -3.82 3.03
C ASN A 489 -28.27 -2.79 4.12
N PRO A 490 -28.59 -1.49 3.95
CA PRO A 490 -28.20 -0.44 4.90
C PRO A 490 -28.75 -0.64 6.31
N GLU A 491 -30.01 -1.07 6.45
CA GLU A 491 -30.66 -1.23 7.75
C GLU A 491 -30.06 -2.39 8.55
N LEU A 492 -29.80 -3.53 7.89
CA LEU A 492 -29.16 -4.69 8.48
C LEU A 492 -27.71 -4.36 8.89
N THR A 493 -26.97 -3.66 8.03
CA THR A 493 -25.60 -3.23 8.32
C THR A 493 -25.55 -2.28 9.50
N SER A 494 -26.44 -1.28 9.55
CA SER A 494 -26.51 -0.33 10.67
C SER A 494 -26.80 -1.05 11.99
N LYS A 495 -27.70 -2.03 12.00
CA LYS A 495 -28.01 -2.83 13.21
C LYS A 495 -26.82 -3.66 13.67
N ALA A 496 -26.12 -4.32 12.74
CA ALA A 496 -24.93 -5.13 13.05
C ALA A 496 -23.76 -4.29 13.57
N MET A 497 -23.59 -3.07 13.04
CA MET A 497 -22.50 -2.16 13.41
C MET A 497 -22.77 -1.32 14.65
N ARG A 498 -24.03 -1.12 15.03
CA ARG A 498 -24.42 -0.28 16.19
C ARG A 498 -25.29 -1.03 17.21
N PRO A 499 -24.85 -2.19 17.74
CA PRO A 499 -25.72 -3.04 18.56
C PRO A 499 -25.90 -2.56 20.01
N SER A 500 -25.07 -1.63 20.51
CA SER A 500 -25.20 -1.10 21.86
C SER A 500 -26.25 0.02 21.92
N GLU A 501 -27.44 -0.29 22.42
CA GLU A 501 -28.50 0.69 22.67
C GLU A 501 -28.06 1.76 23.68
N THR A 502 -27.28 1.36 24.69
CA THR A 502 -26.73 2.30 25.68
C THR A 502 -25.81 3.31 25.00
N PHE A 503 -24.86 2.85 24.19
CA PHE A 503 -23.95 3.75 23.47
C PHE A 503 -24.70 4.69 22.53
N ASN A 504 -25.64 4.16 21.74
CA ASN A 504 -26.47 4.96 20.83
C ASN A 504 -27.28 6.03 21.57
N SER A 505 -27.82 5.71 22.76
CA SER A 505 -28.63 6.63 23.56
C SER A 505 -27.81 7.78 24.15
N ILE A 506 -26.55 7.55 24.51
CA ILE A 506 -25.65 8.62 24.98
C ILE A 506 -25.32 9.57 23.83
N LEU A 507 -24.94 9.04 22.66
CA LEU A 507 -24.61 9.85 21.49
C LEU A 507 -25.81 10.70 21.00
N ALA A 508 -27.03 10.20 21.16
CA ALA A 508 -28.24 10.94 20.79
C ALA A 508 -28.46 12.23 21.60
N LYS A 509 -27.74 12.43 22.73
CA LYS A 509 -27.83 13.65 23.56
C LYS A 509 -26.93 14.79 23.08
N ILE A 510 -26.04 14.52 22.12
CA ILE A 510 -25.14 15.52 21.52
C ILE A 510 -25.86 16.25 20.35
N ALA A 511 -26.94 15.66 19.82
CA ALA A 511 -27.68 16.11 18.65
C ALA A 511 -28.70 17.23 18.92
#